data_AF-A0A8C8W417-F1
#
_entry.id   AF-A0A8C8W417-F1
#
_cell.length_a   1.000
_cell.length_b   1.000
_cell.length_c   1.000
_cell.angle_alpha   90.00
_cell.angle_beta   90.00
_cell.angle_gamma   90.00
#
_symmetry.space_group_name_H-M   'P 1'
#
loop_
_entity.id
_entity.type
_entity.pdbx_description
1 polymer ?
#
loop_
_entity_poly.entity_id
_entity_poly.type
_entity_poly.pdbx_seq_one_letter_code
_entity_poly.pdbx_strand_id
1 'polypeptide(L)'
;MKQKDKMQAEYDIFQIWNFPSGLGLKVKIGKFSPYFPHGQQLHLHEDIIEWATGSREMPPSVCSADCGPGFRKFWQEVMTVCCFDCNPCPKNESMCVWPST
;
A
#
# COMPACT_ATOMS: atom_id res chain seq x y z
N MET A 1 -11.20 -25.10 31.15
CA MET A 1 -11.35 -23.82 30.41
C MET A 1 -11.68 -24.18 28.97
N LYS A 2 -12.89 -23.88 28.48
CA LYS A 2 -13.26 -24.17 27.09
C LYS A 2 -12.68 -23.06 26.23
N GLN A 3 -11.50 -23.28 25.67
CA GLN A 3 -10.96 -22.42 24.63
C GLN A 3 -11.94 -22.50 23.46
N LYS A 4 -12.67 -21.40 23.24
CA LYS A 4 -13.55 -21.24 22.08
C LYS A 4 -12.61 -21.24 20.89
N ASP A 5 -12.54 -22.36 20.18
CA ASP A 5 -11.76 -22.49 18.98
C ASP A 5 -12.30 -21.45 17.98
N LYS A 6 -11.61 -20.31 17.86
CA LYS A 6 -11.96 -19.28 16.89
C LYS A 6 -11.59 -19.89 15.55
N MET A 7 -12.55 -20.51 14.87
CA MET A 7 -12.38 -20.95 13.50
C MET A 7 -11.92 -19.74 12.69
N GLN A 8 -10.64 -19.78 12.35
CA GLN A 8 -9.94 -18.73 11.66
C GLN A 8 -10.31 -18.87 10.18
N ALA A 9 -11.25 -18.06 9.70
CA ALA A 9 -11.80 -18.22 8.36
C ALA A 9 -10.79 -17.78 7.28
N GLU A 10 -10.81 -18.50 6.15
CA GLU A 10 -10.11 -18.11 4.93
C GLU A 10 -11.05 -17.27 4.05
N TYR A 11 -10.47 -16.36 3.27
CA TYR A 11 -11.23 -15.45 2.41
C TYR A 11 -10.66 -15.45 0.99
N ASP A 12 -11.54 -15.47 0.00
CA ASP A 12 -11.17 -15.24 -1.38
C ASP A 12 -11.26 -13.74 -1.70
N ILE A 13 -10.25 -13.22 -2.39
CA ILE A 13 -10.14 -11.81 -2.76
C ILE A 13 -10.47 -11.68 -4.25
N PHE A 14 -11.37 -10.74 -4.57
CA PHE A 14 -11.86 -10.53 -5.92
C PHE A 14 -11.69 -9.07 -6.35
N GLN A 15 -11.43 -8.88 -7.64
CA GLN A 15 -11.50 -7.61 -8.33
C GLN A 15 -12.71 -7.60 -9.27
N ILE A 16 -13.34 -6.44 -9.42
CA ILE A 16 -14.42 -6.24 -10.39
C ILE A 16 -13.83 -5.51 -11.60
N TRP A 17 -13.81 -6.17 -12.75
CA TRP A 17 -13.39 -5.58 -14.00
C TRP A 17 -14.59 -4.99 -14.72
N ASN A 18 -14.53 -3.68 -14.96
CA ASN A 18 -15.59 -2.97 -15.66
C ASN A 18 -15.21 -2.87 -17.14
N PHE A 19 -15.96 -3.58 -17.99
CA PHE A 19 -15.80 -3.46 -19.44
C PHE A 19 -16.61 -2.27 -19.97
N PRO A 20 -16.17 -1.63 -21.06
CA PRO A 20 -16.87 -0.48 -21.65
C PRO A 20 -18.34 -0.76 -22.03
N SER A 21 -18.70 -2.03 -22.23
CA SER A 21 -20.06 -2.49 -22.50
C SER A 21 -20.99 -2.47 -21.28
N GLY A 22 -20.53 -2.01 -20.12
CA GLY A 22 -21.28 -2.05 -18.86
C GLY A 22 -21.29 -3.43 -18.20
N LEU A 23 -20.52 -4.39 -18.73
CA LEU A 23 -20.36 -5.70 -18.14
C LEU A 23 -19.32 -5.64 -17.02
N GLY A 24 -19.72 -6.02 -15.80
CA GLY A 24 -18.82 -6.22 -14.67
C GLY A 24 -18.45 -7.70 -14.54
N LEU A 25 -17.15 -8.03 -14.58
CA LEU A 25 -16.67 -9.39 -14.32
C LEU A 25 -16.00 -9.46 -12.95
N LYS A 26 -16.45 -10.40 -12.12
CA LYS A 26 -15.83 -10.68 -10.82
C LYS A 26 -14.71 -11.71 -11.01
N VAL A 27 -13.47 -11.26 -10.90
CA VAL A 27 -12.27 -12.09 -11.10
C VAL A 27 -11.62 -12.34 -9.74
N LYS A 28 -11.29 -13.59 -9.43
CA LYS A 28 -10.54 -13.93 -8.20
C LYS A 28 -9.07 -13.58 -8.41
N ILE A 29 -8.54 -12.71 -7.56
CA ILE A 29 -7.15 -12.22 -7.64
C ILE A 29 -6.28 -12.73 -6.49
N GLY A 30 -6.86 -13.41 -5.51
CA GLY A 30 -6.07 -13.94 -4.41
C GLY A 30 -6.87 -14.57 -3.29
N LYS A 31 -6.20 -14.78 -2.17
CA LYS A 31 -6.73 -15.42 -0.97
C LYS A 31 -6.04 -14.85 0.27
N PHE A 32 -6.80 -14.73 1.35
CA PHE A 32 -6.28 -14.53 2.70
C PHE A 32 -6.50 -15.81 3.51
N SER A 33 -5.44 -16.28 4.18
CA SER A 33 -5.53 -17.41 5.10
C SER A 33 -4.77 -17.10 6.39
N PRO A 34 -5.47 -17.05 7.54
CA PRO A 34 -4.86 -16.72 8.83
C PRO A 34 -3.93 -17.82 9.37
N TYR A 35 -3.96 -19.00 8.75
CA TYR A 35 -3.16 -20.17 9.13
C TYR A 35 -1.68 -20.04 8.73
N PHE A 36 -1.34 -19.09 7.85
CA PHE A 36 0.06 -18.82 7.49
C PHE A 36 0.76 -17.91 8.51
N PRO A 37 2.11 -17.94 8.57
CA PRO A 37 2.90 -17.02 9.37
C PRO A 37 2.58 -15.54 9.09
N HIS A 38 2.81 -14.69 10.08
CA HIS A 38 2.61 -13.25 9.94
C HIS A 38 3.40 -12.69 8.74
N GLY A 39 2.73 -11.90 7.90
CA GLY A 39 3.30 -11.37 6.65
C GLY A 39 3.12 -12.28 5.42
N GLN A 40 2.69 -13.54 5.59
CA GLN A 40 2.41 -14.48 4.50
C GLN A 40 0.92 -14.87 4.41
N GLN A 41 0.07 -14.23 5.20
CA GLN A 41 -1.37 -14.54 5.26
C GLN A 41 -2.12 -14.10 4.02
N LEU A 42 -1.57 -13.12 3.27
CA LEU A 42 -2.16 -12.57 2.07
C LEU A 42 -1.39 -13.06 0.84
N HIS A 43 -2.10 -13.70 -0.09
CA HIS A 43 -1.57 -14.08 -1.39
C HIS A 43 -2.38 -13.40 -2.49
N LEU A 44 -1.73 -12.59 -3.31
CA LEU A 44 -2.31 -11.89 -4.46
C LEU A 44 -1.53 -12.25 -5.72
N HIS A 45 -2.26 -12.44 -6.82
CA HIS A 45 -1.72 -12.59 -8.16
C HIS A 45 -1.64 -11.20 -8.80
N GLU A 46 -0.56 -10.47 -8.54
CA GLU A 46 -0.40 -9.07 -9.00
C GLU A 46 -0.39 -8.94 -10.53
N ASP A 47 0.03 -10.00 -11.23
CA ASP A 47 0.10 -10.08 -12.69
C ASP A 47 -1.26 -10.04 -13.39
N ILE A 48 -2.34 -10.34 -12.66
CA ILE A 48 -3.72 -10.30 -13.17
C ILE A 48 -4.53 -9.13 -12.60
N ILE A 49 -3.93 -8.23 -11.81
CA ILE A 49 -4.66 -7.07 -11.29
C ILE A 49 -4.72 -5.98 -12.37
N GLU A 50 -5.93 -5.57 -12.74
CA GLU A 50 -6.15 -4.51 -13.73
C GLU A 50 -6.47 -3.19 -13.03
N TRP A 51 -5.59 -2.20 -13.14
CA TRP A 51 -5.78 -0.90 -12.50
C TRP A 51 -6.62 0.04 -13.40
N ALA A 52 -7.41 0.90 -12.77
CA ALA A 52 -8.25 1.87 -13.48
C ALA A 52 -7.45 2.89 -14.31
N THR A 53 -6.15 3.02 -14.07
CA THR A 53 -5.22 3.85 -14.84
C THR A 53 -4.91 3.27 -16.22
N GLY A 54 -5.30 2.03 -16.53
CA GLY A 54 -4.96 1.32 -17.76
C GLY A 54 -3.51 0.83 -17.81
N SER A 55 -2.77 0.97 -16.71
CA SER A 55 -1.43 0.41 -16.52
C SER A 55 -1.50 -0.85 -15.68
N ARG A 56 -0.53 -1.76 -15.86
CA ARG A 56 -0.30 -2.89 -14.94
C ARG A 56 0.46 -2.48 -13.67
N GLU A 57 1.04 -1.28 -13.68
CA GLU A 57 1.76 -0.76 -12.52
C GLU A 57 0.77 -0.27 -11.45
N MET A 58 1.04 -0.64 -10.20
CA MET A 58 0.25 -0.21 -9.06
C MET A 58 0.29 1.32 -8.96
N PRO A 59 -0.88 2.00 -8.95
CA PRO A 59 -0.91 3.44 -8.82
C PRO A 59 -0.45 3.85 -7.42
N PRO A 60 0.35 4.92 -7.29
CA PRO A 60 0.71 5.45 -5.98
C PRO A 60 -0.55 6.00 -5.30
N SER A 61 -0.76 5.62 -4.05
CA SER A 61 -1.87 6.10 -3.21
C SER A 61 -1.33 6.81 -1.96
N VAL A 62 -0.44 7.79 -2.18
CA VAL A 62 0.19 8.58 -1.11
C VAL A 62 -0.32 10.02 -1.13
N CYS A 63 -0.44 10.63 0.05
CA CYS A 63 -0.76 12.05 0.18
C CYS A 63 0.41 12.95 -0.24
N SER A 64 1.61 12.56 0.20
CA SER A 64 2.86 13.26 -0.08
C SER A 64 3.87 12.26 -0.64
N ALA A 65 4.49 12.60 -1.77
CA ALA A 65 5.59 11.81 -2.32
C ALA A 65 6.82 11.88 -1.39
N ASP A 66 7.71 10.89 -1.49
CA ASP A 66 8.94 10.91 -0.70
C ASP A 66 9.84 12.09 -1.08
N CYS A 67 10.44 12.71 -0.06
CA CYS A 67 11.34 13.83 -0.27
C CYS A 67 12.65 13.35 -0.89
N GLY A 68 13.03 13.98 -2.00
CA GLY A 68 14.30 13.73 -2.66
C GLY A 68 15.52 14.18 -1.82
N PRO A 69 16.74 13.85 -2.28
CA PRO A 69 17.97 14.26 -1.59
C PRO A 69 18.03 15.77 -1.34
N GLY A 70 18.44 16.17 -0.13
CA GLY A 70 18.53 17.58 0.28
C GLY A 70 17.23 18.19 0.81
N PHE A 71 16.14 17.41 0.87
CA PHE A 71 14.88 17.81 1.49
C PHE A 71 14.52 16.88 2.66
N ARG A 72 13.92 17.46 3.71
CA ARG A 72 13.40 16.73 4.88
C ARG A 72 11.89 16.82 4.94
N LYS A 73 11.26 15.78 5.49
CA LYS A 73 9.82 15.75 5.77
C LYS A 73 9.49 16.75 6.89
N PHE A 74 8.46 17.55 6.69
CA PHE A 74 7.96 18.53 7.65
C PHE A 74 6.47 18.31 7.86
N TRP A 75 6.09 17.92 9.07
CA TRP A 75 4.70 17.75 9.46
C TRP A 75 4.16 19.07 9.98
N GLN A 76 3.20 19.65 9.27
CA GLN A 76 2.46 20.81 9.78
C GLN A 76 1.43 20.34 10.82
N GLU A 77 1.15 21.14 11.84
CA GLU A 77 0.20 20.79 12.92
C GLU A 77 -1.22 20.47 12.41
N VAL A 78 -1.57 20.95 11.21
CA VAL A 78 -2.89 20.76 10.59
C VAL A 78 -2.94 19.52 9.68
N MET A 79 -1.80 18.90 9.37
CA MET A 79 -1.74 17.74 8.48
C MET A 79 -2.03 16.44 9.22
N THR A 80 -2.62 15.47 8.51
CA THR A 80 -2.69 14.09 8.99
C THR A 80 -1.29 13.47 9.03
N VAL A 81 -1.10 12.46 9.89
CA VAL A 81 0.23 11.85 10.16
C VAL A 81 0.96 11.37 8.89
N CYS A 82 0.21 10.94 7.86
CA CYS A 82 0.77 10.48 6.59
C CYS A 82 1.05 11.58 5.55
N CYS A 83 0.58 12.81 5.78
CA CYS A 83 0.82 13.96 4.92
C CYS A 83 1.94 14.83 5.50
N PHE A 84 2.85 15.27 4.65
CA PHE A 84 3.98 16.11 5.01
C PHE A 84 4.43 16.97 3.82
N ASP A 85 5.14 18.05 4.11
CA ASP A 85 5.83 18.85 3.10
C ASP A 85 7.32 18.49 3.04
N CYS A 86 7.94 18.78 1.90
CA CYS A 86 9.39 18.65 1.73
C CYS A 86 10.06 20.02 1.84
N ASN A 87 10.77 20.25 2.94
CA ASN A 87 11.51 21.48 3.18
C ASN A 87 13.02 21.29 2.94
N PRO A 88 13.72 22.28 2.38
CA PRO A 88 15.15 22.16 2.14
C PRO A 88 15.91 22.00 3.46
N CYS A 89 16.95 21.19 3.44
CA CYS A 89 17.82 21.04 4.60
C CYS A 89 18.60 22.35 4.85
N PRO A 90 18.72 22.79 6.11
CA PRO A 90 19.49 23.98 6.44
C PRO A 90 20.97 23.73 6.12
N LYS A 91 21.63 24.73 5.56
CA LYS A 91 23.01 24.65 5.01
C LYS A 91 24.08 24.17 6.02
N ASN A 92 23.75 24.14 7.30
CA ASN A 92 24.65 23.81 8.41
C ASN A 92 24.38 22.44 9.06
N GLU A 93 23.40 21.66 8.60
CA GLU A 93 23.18 20.28 9.06
C GLU A 93 23.83 19.28 8.09
N SER A 94 24.96 18.69 8.50
CA SER A 94 25.63 17.58 7.80
C SER A 94 24.84 16.25 7.85
N MET A 95 23.58 16.27 8.27
CA MET A 95 22.77 15.07 8.59
C MET A 95 21.46 14.98 7.80
N CYS A 96 21.44 15.47 6.56
CA CYS A 96 20.42 15.09 5.57
C CYS A 96 20.95 14.14 4.50
N VAL A 97 22.15 13.58 4.70
CA VAL A 97 22.65 12.50 3.86
C VAL A 97 22.02 11.21 4.39
N TRP A 98 21.15 10.60 3.57
CA TRP A 98 20.73 9.22 3.79
C TRP A 98 21.97 8.38 4.07
N PRO A 99 22.06 7.61 5.17
CA PRO A 99 23.09 6.60 5.27
C PRO A 99 22.76 5.54 4.23
N SER A 100 23.42 5.61 3.09
CA SER A 100 23.47 4.54 2.10
C SER A 100 24.11 3.33 2.76
N THR A 101 23.28 2.41 3.26
CA THR A 101 23.68 1.05 3.62
C THR A 101 22.93 0.09 2.74
#